data_AF-A0A7X5DX24-F1
#
_entry.id   AF-A0A7X5DX24-F1
#
_cell.length_a   1.000
_cell.length_b   1.000
_cell.length_c   1.000
_cell.angle_alpha   90.00
_cell.angle_beta   90.00
_cell.angle_gamma   90.00
#
_symmetry.space_group_name_H-M   'P 1'
#
loop_
_entity.id
_entity.type
_entity.pdbx_description
1 polymer ?
#
loop_
_entity_poly.entity_id
_entity_poly.type
_entity_poly.pdbx_seq_one_letter_code
_entity_poly.pdbx_strand_id
1 'polypeptide(L)' 'MKENTILEQLKREALYAQRSFSTELLYQTYGKAQMARQLNALTHSEFMEINYMTVNFMNTNREYIRHCNMECKTIAT' A
#
# COMPACT_ATOMS: atom_id res chain seq x y z
N MET A 1 14.33 8.99 -21.39
CA MET A 1 13.22 8.32 -20.65
C MET A 1 13.77 7.90 -19.30
N LYS A 2 13.16 8.32 -18.17
CA LYS A 2 13.45 7.67 -16.88
C LYS A 2 12.93 6.25 -16.97
N GLU A 3 13.78 5.24 -16.81
CA GLU A 3 13.32 3.89 -16.53
C GLU A 3 12.46 3.96 -15.27
N ASN A 4 11.13 3.91 -15.43
CA ASN A 4 10.25 3.70 -14.29
C ASN A 4 10.44 2.25 -13.87
N THR A 5 11.22 2.03 -12.81
CA THR A 5 11.36 0.71 -12.20
C THR A 5 10.03 0.28 -11.60
N ILE A 6 9.83 -1.03 -11.45
CA ILE A 6 8.64 -1.59 -10.78
C ILE A 6 8.48 -0.98 -9.37
N LEU A 7 9.58 -0.72 -8.67
CA LEU A 7 9.57 -0.05 -7.38
C LEU A 7 8.92 1.34 -7.44
N GLU A 8 9.33 2.19 -8.38
CA GLU A 8 8.80 3.55 -8.50
C GLU A 8 7.31 3.57 -8.87
N GLN A 9 6.86 2.60 -9.68
CA GLN A 9 5.43 2.42 -9.94
C GLN A 9 4.68 2.04 -8.66
N LEU A 10 5.15 1.05 -7.92
CA LEU A 10 4.51 0.59 -6.69
C LEU A 10 4.46 1.68 -5.61
N LYS A 11 5.50 2.52 -5.50
CA LYS A 11 5.49 3.68 -4.60
C LYS A 11 4.38 4.66 -4.93
N ARG A 12 4.18 4.96 -6.22
CA ARG A 12 3.10 5.86 -6.66
C ARG A 12 1.73 5.28 -6.38
N GLU A 13 1.54 3.99 -6.65
CA GLU A 13 0.29 3.30 -6.34
C GLU A 13 0.00 3.31 -4.83
N ALA A 14 1.01 3.02 -4.00
CA ALA A 14 0.87 3.05 -2.54
C ALA A 14 0.54 4.46 -2.03
N LEU A 15 1.24 5.51 -2.51
CA LEU A 15 0.96 6.89 -2.14
C LEU A 15 -0.46 7.32 -2.55
N TYR A 16 -0.90 6.90 -3.74
CA TYR A 16 -2.26 7.17 -4.19
C TYR A 16 -3.29 6.49 -3.25
N ALA A 17 -3.08 5.22 -2.93
CA ALA A 17 -3.96 4.45 -2.06
C ALA A 17 -4.02 5.01 -0.62
N GLN A 18 -2.89 5.47 -0.08
CA GLN A 18 -2.83 6.14 1.21
C GLN A 18 -3.64 7.44 1.22
N ARG A 19 -3.48 8.28 0.19
CA ARG A 19 -4.17 9.58 0.08
C ARG A 19 -5.67 9.45 -0.10
N SER A 20 -6.12 8.38 -0.76
CA SER A 20 -7.54 8.07 -0.93
C SER A 20 -8.11 7.23 0.23
N PHE A 21 -7.30 6.87 1.23
CA PHE A 21 -7.63 5.92 2.29
C PHE A 21 -8.23 4.60 1.78
N SER A 22 -7.87 4.18 0.56
CA SER A 22 -8.43 2.98 -0.06
C SER A 22 -7.73 1.70 0.43
N THR A 23 -8.38 0.99 1.35
CA THR A 23 -7.93 -0.30 1.87
C THR A 23 -7.69 -1.33 0.77
N GLU A 24 -8.59 -1.40 -0.21
CA GLU A 24 -8.46 -2.33 -1.33
C GLU A 24 -7.19 -2.07 -2.13
N LEU A 25 -6.94 -0.81 -2.51
CA LEU A 25 -5.75 -0.45 -3.28
C LEU A 25 -4.46 -0.70 -2.47
N LEU A 26 -4.46 -0.47 -1.16
CA LEU A 26 -3.32 -0.78 -0.30
C LEU A 26 -2.98 -2.28 -0.33
N TYR A 27 -3.99 -3.17 -0.25
CA TYR A 27 -3.77 -4.61 -0.36
C TYR A 27 -3.36 -5.04 -1.78
N GLN A 28 -3.96 -4.46 -2.82
CA GLN A 28 -3.58 -4.76 -4.20
C GLN A 28 -2.11 -4.39 -4.47
N THR A 29 -1.68 -3.20 -4.04
CA THR A 29 -0.27 -2.77 -4.19
C THR A 29 0.68 -3.66 -3.39
N TYR A 30 0.31 -4.06 -2.17
CA TYR A 30 1.10 -5.03 -1.40
C TYR A 30 1.22 -6.39 -2.12
N GLY A 31 0.12 -6.92 -2.66
CA GLY A 31 0.11 -8.16 -3.43
C GLY A 31 0.98 -8.09 -4.66
N LYS A 32 0.94 -6.98 -5.42
CA LYS A 32 1.85 -6.76 -6.55
C LYS A 32 3.32 -6.75 -6.12
N ALA A 33 3.64 -6.11 -4.99
CA ALA A 33 5.00 -6.10 -4.46
C ALA A 33 5.46 -7.50 -4.02
N GLN A 34 4.57 -8.29 -3.42
CA GLN A 34 4.85 -9.68 -3.04
C GLN A 34 5.15 -10.54 -4.29
N MET A 35 4.37 -10.41 -5.35
CA MET A 35 4.62 -11.10 -6.62
C MET A 35 5.93 -10.65 -7.26
N ALA A 36 6.20 -9.34 -7.30
CA ALA A 36 7.44 -8.80 -7.85
C ALA A 36 8.68 -9.32 -7.09
N ARG A 37 8.60 -9.46 -5.75
CA ARG A 37 9.65 -10.11 -4.95
C ARG A 37 9.83 -11.59 -5.34
N GLN A 38 8.74 -12.36 -5.44
CA GLN A 38 8.80 -13.78 -5.81
C GLN A 38 9.40 -14.01 -7.19
N LEU A 39 9.21 -13.05 -8.10
CA LEU A 39 9.78 -13.06 -9.45
C LEU A 39 11.17 -12.42 -9.52
N ASN A 40 11.80 -12.11 -8.38
CA ASN A 40 13.11 -11.43 -8.27
C ASN A 40 13.18 -10.05 -8.95
N ALA A 41 12.04 -9.42 -9.22
CA ALA A 41 11.97 -8.06 -9.75
C ALA A 41 12.14 -6.99 -8.63
N LEU A 42 12.03 -7.40 -7.36
CA LEU A 42 12.35 -6.57 -6.19
C LEU A 42 13.29 -7.30 -5.24
N THR A 43 14.28 -6.58 -4.74
CA THR A 43 15.09 -6.97 -3.59
C THR A 43 14.27 -6.98 -2.30
N HIS A 44 14.88 -7.47 -1.20
CA HIS A 44 14.16 -7.57 0.06
C HIS A 44 13.85 -6.19 0.62
N SER A 45 14.84 -5.32 0.60
CA SER A 45 14.74 -3.94 1.06
C SER A 45 13.67 -3.17 0.29
N GLU A 46 13.62 -3.32 -1.03
CA GLU A 46 12.62 -2.64 -1.86
C GLU A 46 11.20 -3.14 -1.58
N PHE A 47 11.03 -4.45 -1.40
CA PHE A 47 9.74 -4.99 -0.96
C PHE A 47 9.35 -4.48 0.43
N MET A 48 10.29 -4.41 1.38
CA MET A 48 10.02 -3.90 2.72
C MET A 48 9.62 -2.42 2.71
N GLU A 49 10.14 -1.64 1.77
CA GLU A 49 9.70 -0.25 1.57
C GLU A 49 8.21 -0.19 1.18
N ILE A 50 7.76 -1.02 0.23
CA ILE A 50 6.34 -1.08 -0.14
C ILE A 50 5.49 -1.67 0.99
N ASN A 51 5.97 -2.66 1.74
CA ASN A 51 5.28 -3.18 2.92
C ASN A 51 5.07 -2.08 3.97
N TYR A 52 6.07 -1.23 4.20
CA TYR A 52 5.96 -0.08 5.10
C TYR A 52 4.87 0.90 4.65
N MET A 53 4.81 1.16 3.34
CA MET A 53 3.83 2.06 2.73
C MET A 53 2.41 1.46 2.65
N THR A 54 2.24 0.15 2.83
CA THR A 54 0.94 -0.52 2.65
C THR A 54 0.43 -1.13 3.95
N VAL A 55 0.78 -2.38 4.24
CA VAL A 55 0.29 -3.11 5.41
C VAL A 55 0.70 -2.42 6.72
N ASN A 56 1.94 -1.97 6.83
CA ASN A 56 2.36 -1.27 8.04
C ASN A 56 1.64 0.08 8.20
N PHE A 57 1.42 0.82 7.11
CA PHE A 57 0.62 2.04 7.13
C PHE A 57 -0.79 1.76 7.66
N MET A 58 -1.47 0.71 7.16
CA MET A 58 -2.82 0.34 7.63
C MET A 58 -2.85 0.04 9.14
N ASN A 59 -1.79 -0.56 9.67
CA ASN A 59 -1.71 -0.97 11.07
C ASN A 59 -1.25 0.15 12.02
N THR A 60 -0.60 1.21 11.51
CA THR A 60 0.08 2.19 12.36
C THR A 60 -0.38 3.64 12.15
N ASN A 61 -0.94 3.97 10.98
CA ASN A 61 -1.37 5.32 10.68
C ASN A 61 -2.70 5.64 11.39
N ARG A 62 -2.64 6.57 12.35
CA ARG A 62 -3.80 6.94 13.18
C ARG A 62 -4.96 7.53 12.39
N GLU A 63 -4.68 8.30 11.34
CA GLU A 63 -5.73 8.94 10.53
C GLU A 63 -6.47 7.91 9.69
N TYR A 64 -5.74 6.98 9.05
CA TYR A 64 -6.34 5.85 8.34
C TYR A 64 -7.18 4.98 9.27
N ILE A 65 -6.65 4.60 10.44
CA ILE A 65 -7.40 3.80 11.43
C ILE A 65 -8.68 4.53 11.87
N ARG A 66 -8.59 5.85 12.09
CA ARG A 66 -9.76 6.66 12.45
C ARG A 66 -10.79 6.69 11.31
N HIS A 67 -10.34 6.83 10.05
CA HIS A 67 -11.20 6.82 8.87
C HIS A 67 -11.98 5.51 8.76
N CYS A 68 -11.30 4.36 8.80
CA CYS A 68 -11.95 3.05 8.72
C CYS A 68 -12.96 2.83 9.86
N ASN A 69 -12.64 3.29 11.08
CA ASN A 69 -13.56 3.21 12.21
C ASN A 69 -14.82 4.07 12.02
N MET A 70 -14.76 5.18 11.26
CA MET A 70 -15.94 5.97 10.91
C MET A 70 -16.78 5.27 9.84
N GLU A 71 -16.15 4.73 8.80
CA GLU A 71 -16.86 3.99 7.74
C GLU A 71 -17.63 2.78 8.30
N CYS A 72 -17.03 2.00 9.21
CA CYS A 72 -17.72 0.89 9.86
C CYS A 72 -18.95 1.34 10.66
N LYS A 73 -18.91 2.52 11.29
CA LYS A 73 -20.06 3.06 12.04
C LYS A 73 -21.19 3.50 11.11
N THR A 74 -20.86 4.07 9.95
CA THR A 74 -21.87 4.51 8.97
C THR A 74 -22.61 3.36 8.31
N ILE A 75 -21.99 2.18 8.16
CA ILE A 75 -22.63 1.00 7.55
C ILE A 75 -23.56 0.27 8.54
N ALA A 76 -23.34 0.45 9.84
CA ALA A 76 -24.09 -0.24 10.90
C ALA A 76 -25.39 0.47 11.35
N THR A 77 -25.75 1.59 10.71
CA THR A 77 -26.95 2.40 11.02
C THR A 77 -27.95 2.32 9.88
#